data_AF-A0A1G9IG50-F1
#
_entry.id   AF-A0A1G9IG50-F1
#
_cell.length_a   1.000
_cell.length_b   1.000
_cell.length_c   1.000
_cell.angle_alpha   90.00
_cell.angle_beta   90.00
_cell.angle_gamma   90.00
#
_symmetry.space_group_name_H-M   'P 1'
#
loop_
_entity.id
_entity.type
_entity.pdbx_description
1 polymer ?
#
loop_
_entity_poly.entity_id
_entity_poly.type
_entity_poly.pdbx_seq_one_letter_code
_entity_poly.pdbx_strand_id
1 'polypeptide(L)'
;MAGTFELFVDADACIRFRLRAPDGTVLAVSKGFVDKPAAVSGITAMREYAGMGLVSDLCPEESPASPPEPRTRTAPTPVPGVDRRVHDNDLRIRAKALRRPAHGPGALGVG
;
A
#
# COMPACT_ATOMS: atom_id res chain seq x y z
N MET A 1 -5.85 -8.40 31.86
CA MET A 1 -4.47 -8.97 31.94
C MET A 1 -3.48 -7.84 31.76
N ALA A 2 -2.34 -7.86 32.47
CA ALA A 2 -1.29 -6.85 32.37
C ALA A 2 -0.27 -7.21 31.29
N GLY A 3 0.32 -6.21 30.64
CA GLY A 3 1.47 -6.40 29.76
C GLY A 3 2.74 -6.78 30.52
N THR A 4 3.74 -7.31 29.82
CA THR A 4 5.02 -7.76 30.39
C THR A 4 6.19 -6.99 29.79
N PHE A 5 7.12 -6.58 30.65
CA PHE A 5 8.41 -6.03 30.22
C PHE A 5 9.43 -7.15 30.03
N GLU A 6 10.05 -7.20 28.86
CA GLU A 6 11.09 -8.17 28.53
C GLU A 6 12.41 -7.44 28.23
N LEU A 7 13.50 -7.84 28.90
CA LEU A 7 14.85 -7.36 28.58
C LEU A 7 15.51 -8.27 27.54
N PHE A 8 16.21 -7.68 26.58
CA PHE A 8 16.97 -8.40 25.56
C PHE A 8 18.20 -7.60 25.13
N VAL A 9 19.15 -8.28 24.50
CA VAL A 9 20.31 -7.65 23.87
C VAL A 9 20.03 -7.56 22.37
N ASP A 10 20.24 -6.39 21.79
CA ASP A 10 20.06 -6.13 20.36
C ASP A 10 21.32 -6.54 19.55
N ALA A 11 21.23 -6.48 18.22
CA ALA A 11 22.36 -6.67 17.31
C ALA A 11 23.53 -5.71 17.60
N ASP A 12 23.24 -4.50 18.09
CA ASP A 12 24.25 -3.51 18.51
C ASP A 12 24.90 -3.81 19.87
N ALA A 13 24.68 -5.01 20.44
CA ALA A 13 25.10 -5.40 21.79
C ALA A 13 24.59 -4.49 22.92
N CYS A 14 23.60 -3.64 22.63
CA CYS A 14 22.94 -2.78 23.61
C CYS A 14 21.82 -3.54 24.32
N ILE A 15 21.63 -3.26 25.60
CA ILE A 15 20.52 -3.82 26.38
C ILE A 15 19.30 -2.95 26.15
N ARG A 16 18.20 -3.56 25.70
CA ARG A 16 16.90 -2.90 25.52
C ARG A 16 15.84 -3.62 26.34
N PHE A 17 14.73 -2.95 26.58
CA PHE A 17 13.51 -3.61 27.01
C PHE A 17 12.37 -3.31 26.02
N ARG A 18 11.40 -4.21 25.97
CA ARG A 18 10.13 -4.00 25.26
C ARG A 18 8.95 -4.29 26.16
N LEU A 19 7.83 -3.62 25.92
CA LEU A 19 6.55 -3.92 26.55
C LEU A 19 5.71 -4.76 25.57
N ARG A 20 5.23 -5.91 26.04
CA ARG A 20 4.32 -6.78 25.29
C ARG A 20 2.94 -6.83 25.91
N ALA A 21 1.91 -6.78 25.07
CA ALA A 21 0.54 -7.09 25.45
C ALA A 21 0.35 -8.61 25.68
N PRO A 22 -0.75 -9.03 26.33
CA PRO A 22 -1.02 -10.45 26.61
C PRO A 22 -1.16 -11.33 25.37
N ASP A 23 -1.48 -10.74 24.22
CA ASP A 23 -1.56 -11.39 22.90
C ASP A 23 -0.18 -11.54 22.22
N GLY A 24 0.89 -11.04 22.84
CA GLY A 24 2.26 -11.05 22.32
C GLY A 24 2.62 -9.82 21.48
N THR A 25 1.68 -8.91 21.22
CA THR A 25 1.93 -7.69 20.45
C THR A 25 2.92 -6.79 21.19
N VAL A 26 3.94 -6.29 20.48
CA VAL A 26 4.90 -5.34 21.04
C VAL A 26 4.32 -3.93 20.98
N LEU A 27 4.17 -3.29 22.15
CA LEU A 27 3.56 -1.96 22.27
C LEU A 27 4.60 -0.83 22.31
N ALA A 28 5.78 -1.10 22.88
CA ALA A 28 6.85 -0.13 23.00
C ALA A 28 8.22 -0.82 23.06
N VAL A 29 9.27 -0.14 22.58
CA VAL A 29 10.66 -0.58 22.64
C VAL A 29 11.51 0.58 23.17
N SER A 30 12.40 0.30 24.12
CA SER A 30 13.26 1.32 24.70
C SER A 30 14.45 1.69 23.81
N LYS A 31 15.09 2.81 24.15
CA LYS A 31 16.48 3.06 23.73
C LYS A 31 17.41 1.94 24.20
N GLY A 32 18.62 1.89 23.61
CA GLY A 32 19.71 1.06 24.12
C GLY A 32 20.27 1.60 25.43
N PHE A 33 20.56 0.70 26.35
CA PHE A 33 21.24 0.94 27.62
C PHE A 33 22.58 0.22 27.64
N VAL A 34 23.52 0.77 28.42
CA VAL A 34 24.88 0.24 28.59
C VAL A 34 24.87 -1.04 29.45
N ASP A 35 23.98 -1.12 30.43
CA ASP A 35 23.93 -2.21 31.40
C ASP A 35 22.48 -2.55 31.82
N LYS A 36 22.30 -3.73 32.42
CA LYS A 36 20.98 -4.24 32.84
C LYS A 36 20.34 -3.38 33.95
N PRO A 37 21.07 -2.97 35.01
CA PRO A 37 20.53 -2.06 36.02
C PRO A 37 19.95 -0.77 35.42
N ALA A 38 20.65 -0.14 34.47
CA ALA A 38 20.16 1.06 33.79
C ALA A 38 18.85 0.80 33.03
N ALA A 39 18.73 -0.35 32.36
CA ALA A 39 17.49 -0.75 31.69
C ALA A 39 16.33 -0.97 32.68
N VAL A 40 16.61 -1.59 33.84
CA VAL A 40 15.61 -1.81 34.90
C VAL A 40 15.15 -0.47 35.49
N SER A 41 16.07 0.46 35.76
CA SER A 41 15.72 1.83 36.18
C SER A 41 14.85 2.52 35.13
N GLY A 42 15.12 2.31 33.84
CA GLY A 42 14.27 2.79 32.75
C GLY A 42 12.85 2.22 32.78
N ILE A 43 12.67 0.95 33.13
CA ILE A 43 11.34 0.33 33.29
C ILE A 43 10.59 0.96 34.47
N THR A 44 11.27 1.17 35.61
CA THR A 44 10.67 1.83 36.78
C THR A 44 10.19 3.23 36.42
N ALA A 45 11.02 4.03 35.76
CA ALA A 45 10.65 5.36 35.29
C ALA A 45 9.49 5.32 34.28
N MET A 46 9.51 4.38 33.33
CA MET A 46 8.40 4.21 32.39
C MET A 46 7.08 3.88 33.10
N ARG A 47 7.09 3.02 34.12
CA ARG A 47 5.88 2.69 34.90
C ARG A 47 5.31 3.92 35.61
N GLU A 48 6.17 4.74 36.18
CA GLU A 48 5.80 5.99 36.83
C GLU A 48 5.22 7.00 35.82
N TYR A 49 5.94 7.24 34.72
CA TYR A 49 5.55 8.19 33.69
C TYR A 49 4.30 7.75 32.93
N ALA A 50 4.19 6.47 32.56
CA ALA A 50 3.03 5.96 31.82
C ALA A 50 1.77 5.89 32.70
N GLY A 51 1.92 5.76 34.02
CA GLY A 51 0.78 5.76 34.94
C GLY A 51 0.08 7.12 35.02
N MET A 52 0.80 8.23 34.85
CA MET A 52 0.29 9.60 35.03
C MET A 52 0.50 10.51 33.80
N GLY A 53 1.10 9.97 32.73
CA GLY A 53 1.57 10.75 31.59
C GLY A 53 0.42 11.33 30.78
N LEU A 54 0.56 12.59 30.37
CA LEU A 54 -0.38 13.25 29.48
C LEU A 54 -0.12 12.84 28.02
N VAL A 55 -1.19 12.76 27.24
CA VAL A 55 -1.13 12.52 25.80
C VAL A 55 -0.98 13.85 25.07
N SER A 56 0.05 13.98 24.24
CA SER A 56 0.22 15.09 23.31
C SER A 56 0.15 14.55 21.88
N ASP A 57 -0.72 15.11 21.05
CA ASP A 57 -0.78 14.77 19.64
C ASP A 57 0.28 15.58 18.86
N LEU A 58 1.13 14.86 18.12
CA LEU A 58 2.16 15.42 17.25
C LEU A 58 2.01 14.90 15.81
N CYS A 59 0.85 14.32 15.47
CA CYS A 59 0.56 13.98 14.09
C CYS A 59 0.69 15.27 13.26
N PRO A 60 1.40 15.24 12.12
CA PRO A 60 1.44 16.39 11.25
C PRO A 60 0.00 16.70 10.85
N GLU A 61 -0.45 17.93 11.09
CA GLU A 61 -1.64 18.44 10.43
C GLU A 61 -1.38 18.31 8.93
N GLU A 62 -2.06 17.37 8.28
CA GLU A 62 -2.16 17.36 6.83
C GLU A 62 -2.88 18.66 6.49
N SER A 63 -2.12 19.74 6.34
CA SER A 63 -2.58 20.98 5.75
C SER A 63 -3.29 20.55 4.48
N PRO A 64 -4.61 20.79 4.35
CA PRO A 64 -5.34 20.30 3.20
C PRO A 64 -4.61 20.86 2.01
N ALA A 65 -3.94 19.96 1.28
CA ALA A 65 -3.25 20.31 0.06
C ALA A 65 -4.24 21.17 -0.71
N SER A 66 -3.83 22.40 -1.07
CA SER A 66 -4.65 23.27 -1.91
C SER A 66 -5.34 22.40 -2.96
N PRO A 67 -6.67 22.53 -3.15
CA PRO A 67 -7.42 21.66 -4.04
C PRO A 67 -6.59 21.49 -5.30
N PRO A 68 -6.34 20.25 -5.77
CA PRO A 68 -5.36 19.99 -6.81
C PRO A 68 -5.65 21.00 -7.92
N GLU A 69 -4.75 21.97 -8.11
CA GLU A 69 -4.93 22.96 -9.16
C GLU A 69 -5.23 22.14 -10.42
N PRO A 70 -6.28 22.48 -11.18
CA PRO A 70 -6.64 21.73 -12.36
C PRO A 70 -5.37 21.62 -13.17
N ARG A 71 -4.77 20.42 -13.17
CA ARG A 71 -3.58 20.12 -13.96
C ARG A 71 -4.01 20.47 -15.35
N THR A 72 -3.54 21.62 -15.84
CA THR A 72 -3.77 22.01 -17.22
C THR A 72 -3.15 20.86 -17.97
N ARG A 73 -4.02 20.01 -18.54
CA ARG A 73 -3.59 18.85 -19.30
C ARG A 73 -2.73 19.46 -20.38
N THR A 74 -1.41 19.35 -20.24
CA THR A 74 -0.49 19.81 -21.28
C THR A 74 -0.95 19.09 -22.52
N ALA A 75 -1.45 19.86 -23.49
CA ALA A 75 -1.87 19.31 -24.77
C ALA A 75 -0.67 18.49 -25.28
N PRO A 76 -0.88 17.25 -25.76
CA PRO A 76 0.21 16.51 -26.33
C PRO A 76 0.79 17.34 -27.46
N THR A 77 2.07 17.67 -27.35
CA THR A 77 2.85 18.25 -28.44
C THR A 77 2.64 17.34 -29.65
N PRO A 78 2.20 17.86 -30.82
CA PRO A 78 2.06 17.02 -32.00
C PRO A 78 3.45 16.50 -32.36
N VAL A 79 3.68 15.21 -32.09
CA VAL A 79 4.87 14.50 -32.57
C VAL A 79 4.78 14.46 -34.10
N PRO A 80 5.76 14.99 -34.84
CA PRO A 80 5.76 14.89 -36.29
C PRO A 80 6.08 13.44 -36.68
N GLY A 81 5.21 12.84 -37.50
CA GLY A 81 5.55 11.76 -38.41
C GLY A 81 5.71 10.36 -37.81
N VAL A 82 4.59 9.63 -37.69
CA VAL A 82 4.60 8.19 -37.99
C VAL A 82 3.44 7.91 -38.94
N ASP A 83 3.78 7.57 -40.18
CA ASP A 83 2.85 7.25 -41.26
C ASP A 83 1.91 6.10 -40.85
N ARG A 84 0.63 6.41 -40.61
CA ARG A 84 -0.39 5.43 -40.19
C ARG A 84 -0.91 4.56 -41.34
N ARG A 85 -0.22 4.57 -42.48
CA ARG A 85 -0.69 4.06 -43.78
C ARG A 85 -0.37 2.58 -44.04
N VAL A 86 -0.34 1.70 -43.04
CA VAL A 86 -0.09 0.26 -43.33
C VAL A 86 -1.05 -0.74 -42.65
N HIS A 87 -1.86 -0.41 -41.64
CA HIS A 87 -2.58 -1.46 -40.88
C HIS A 87 -4.07 -1.70 -41.22
N ASP A 88 -4.68 -0.97 -42.16
CA ASP A 88 -6.12 -1.15 -42.48
C ASP A 88 -6.39 -2.33 -43.43
N ASN A 89 -5.38 -2.78 -44.20
CA ASN A 89 -5.61 -3.74 -45.28
C ASN A 89 -5.75 -5.21 -44.78
N ASP A 90 -5.18 -5.54 -43.62
CA ASP A 90 -5.13 -6.92 -43.12
C ASP A 90 -6.48 -7.43 -42.61
N LEU A 91 -7.31 -6.54 -42.06
CA LEU A 91 -8.62 -6.87 -41.49
C LEU A 91 -9.68 -7.18 -42.57
N ARG A 92 -9.57 -6.57 -43.76
CA ARG A 92 -10.53 -6.79 -44.85
C ARG A 92 -10.36 -8.14 -45.54
N ILE A 93 -9.13 -8.66 -45.61
CA ILE A 93 -8.86 -9.94 -46.27
C ILE A 93 -9.40 -11.12 -45.44
N ARG A 94 -9.32 -11.06 -44.10
CA ARG A 94 -9.86 -12.12 -43.23
C ARG A 94 -11.39 -12.18 -43.21
N ALA A 95 -12.08 -11.04 -43.30
CA ALA A 95 -13.55 -11.01 -43.24
C ALA A 95 -14.24 -11.63 -44.47
N LYS A 96 -13.58 -11.64 -45.63
CA LYS A 96 -14.17 -12.18 -46.88
C LYS A 96 -14.15 -13.71 -46.96
N ALA A 97 -13.34 -14.39 -46.14
CA ALA A 97 -13.18 -15.85 -46.21
C ALA A 97 -14.30 -16.67 -45.53
N LEU A 98 -15.18 -16.03 -44.75
CA LEU A 98 -16.21 -16.70 -43.95
C LEU A 98 -17.60 -16.77 -44.63
N ARG A 99 -17.78 -16.19 -45.82
CA ARG A 99 -19.06 -16.28 -46.55
C ARG A 99 -19.03 -17.44 -47.57
N ARG A 100 -19.18 -18.68 -47.08
CA ARG A 100 -19.65 -19.79 -47.93
C ARG A 100 -21.18 -19.75 -47.99
N PRO A 101 -21.82 -19.81 -49.17
CA PRO A 101 -23.27 -19.90 -49.25
C PRO A 101 -23.70 -21.35 -49.00
N ALA A 102 -24.49 -21.58 -47.94
CA ALA A 102 -25.29 -22.80 -47.82
C ALA A 102 -26.60 -22.57 -48.59
N HIS A 103 -26.77 -23.33 -49.66
CA HIS A 103 -27.97 -23.36 -50.47
C HIS A 103 -29.09 -24.05 -49.68
N GLY A 104 -30.27 -23.44 -49.58
CA GLY A 104 -31.47 -24.09 -49.07
C GLY A 104 -32.73 -23.27 -49.35
N PRO A 105 -33.64 -23.81 -50.18
CA PRO A 105 -35.07 -23.69 -49.88
C PRO A 105 -35.79 -25.01 -50.21
N GLY A 106 -36.93 -25.40 -49.67
CA GLY A 106 -37.93 -24.86 -48.74
C GLY A 106 -38.70 -26.10 -48.23
N ALA A 107 -39.94 -26.13 -47.78
CA ALA A 107 -40.95 -25.20 -47.31
C ALA A 107 -42.18 -26.07 -46.97
N LEU A 108 -42.89 -25.73 -45.88
CA LEU A 108 -44.36 -25.84 -45.66
C LEU A 108 -45.04 -27.19 -45.31
N GLY A 109 -46.03 -27.08 -44.39
CA GLY A 109 -47.11 -28.04 -44.08
C GLY A 109 -47.32 -28.19 -42.57
N VAL A 110 -48.07 -27.33 -41.85
CA VAL A 110 -49.55 -27.28 -41.63
C VAL A 110 -50.20 -28.65 -41.36
N GLY A 111 -50.82 -28.80 -40.18
CA GLY A 111 -51.65 -29.93 -39.78
C GLY A 111 -51.78 -30.06 -38.28
#